data_AF-I3T6L3-F1
#
_entry.id   AF-I3T6L3-F1
#
_cell.length_a   1.000
_cell.length_b   1.000
_cell.length_c   1.000
_cell.angle_alpha   90.00
_cell.angle_beta   90.00
_cell.angle_gamma   90.00
#
_symmetry.space_group_name_H-M   'P 1'
#
loop_
_entity.id
_entity.type
_entity.pdbx_description
1 polymer ?
#
loop_
_entity_poly.entity_id
_entity_poly.type
_entity_poly.pdbx_seq_one_letter_code
_entity_poly.pdbx_strand_id
1 'polypeptide(L)'
;MSSPQCFENPPNLNSGIHGAGTVLELGGLKSYVTGPQDSKLALIIISDVFGYEAPNLRKLADKVAAAGFLVVVPDLLYGDYLDLDNPQFDRASWSKAHGTDKGCEDTKPLIAALKSKGVTAIGAAGFCWGGGGGC
;
A
#
# COMPACT_ATOMS: atom_id res chain seq x y z
N MET A 1 -10.41 -9.50 10.75
CA MET A 1 -9.50 -10.62 10.41
C MET A 1 -9.52 -10.85 8.92
N SER A 2 -8.36 -10.95 8.29
CA SER A 2 -8.21 -11.27 6.87
C SER A 2 -8.79 -12.66 6.58
N SER A 3 -9.58 -12.79 5.51
CA SER A 3 -10.12 -14.08 5.05
C SER A 3 -8.97 -15.04 4.65
N PRO A 4 -9.13 -16.37 4.74
CA PRO A 4 -8.13 -17.33 4.23
C PRO A 4 -7.73 -17.07 2.77
N GLN A 5 -8.67 -16.53 1.99
CA GLN A 5 -8.54 -16.12 0.60
C GLN A 5 -7.46 -15.04 0.38
N CYS A 6 -6.98 -14.38 1.45
CA CYS A 6 -5.95 -13.34 1.38
C CYS A 6 -4.61 -13.82 0.83
N PHE A 7 -4.31 -15.08 1.08
CA PHE A 7 -3.06 -15.72 0.73
C PHE A 7 -3.17 -16.50 -0.58
N GLU A 8 -4.28 -16.33 -1.31
CA GLU A 8 -4.58 -17.02 -2.55
C GLU A 8 -4.43 -16.03 -3.74
N ASN A 9 -4.14 -16.56 -4.92
CA ASN A 9 -4.03 -15.80 -6.19
C ASN A 9 -2.89 -14.74 -6.23
N PRO A 10 -1.61 -15.16 -6.21
CA PRO A 10 -0.47 -14.27 -6.43
C PRO A 10 -0.62 -13.31 -7.61
N PRO A 11 -0.15 -12.05 -7.48
CA PRO A 11 0.11 -11.23 -8.64
C PRO A 11 1.29 -11.79 -9.45
N ASN A 12 1.22 -11.67 -10.77
CA ASN A 12 2.37 -11.95 -11.63
C ASN A 12 3.31 -10.73 -11.64
N LEU A 13 4.42 -10.83 -10.91
CA LEU A 13 5.40 -9.73 -10.79
C LEU A 13 6.35 -9.60 -12.01
N ASN A 14 6.42 -10.60 -12.90
CA ASN A 14 7.42 -10.74 -13.97
C ASN A 14 7.29 -9.76 -15.16
N SER A 15 6.52 -8.68 -15.03
CA SER A 15 6.19 -7.77 -16.14
C SER A 15 6.71 -6.33 -15.95
N GLY A 16 8.02 -6.14 -15.73
CA GLY A 16 8.66 -4.82 -15.88
C GLY A 16 8.21 -3.71 -14.91
N ILE A 17 8.41 -2.44 -15.28
CA ILE A 17 7.99 -1.29 -14.48
C ILE A 17 6.47 -1.21 -14.47
N HIS A 18 5.87 -1.53 -13.32
CA HIS A 18 4.43 -1.48 -13.14
C HIS A 18 4.04 -0.09 -12.61
N GLY A 19 3.53 0.75 -13.51
CA GLY A 19 2.88 2.01 -13.17
C GLY A 19 3.64 3.26 -13.59
N ALA A 20 2.92 4.38 -13.68
CA ALA A 20 3.40 5.68 -14.15
C ALA A 20 4.00 6.57 -13.04
N GLY A 21 3.81 6.19 -11.79
CA GLY A 21 4.29 6.88 -10.61
C GLY A 21 5.75 6.56 -10.27
N THR A 22 6.17 7.05 -9.11
CA THR A 22 7.54 6.92 -8.62
C THR A 22 7.55 6.39 -7.19
N VAL A 23 8.61 5.65 -6.83
CA VAL A 23 8.80 5.20 -5.45
C VAL A 23 9.68 6.21 -4.73
N LEU A 24 9.18 6.71 -3.60
CA LEU A 24 9.87 7.71 -2.77
C LEU A 24 9.51 7.52 -1.29
N GLU A 25 10.28 8.11 -0.39
CA GLU A 25 9.97 8.04 1.04
C GLU A 25 9.04 9.19 1.47
N LEU A 26 7.96 8.84 2.17
CA LEU A 26 7.04 9.77 2.82
C LEU A 26 6.70 9.28 4.22
N GLY A 27 6.82 10.16 5.21
CA GLY A 27 6.51 9.81 6.60
C GLY A 27 7.38 8.67 7.15
N GLY A 28 8.58 8.46 6.59
CA GLY A 28 9.45 7.35 6.97
C GLY A 28 9.09 6.01 6.32
N LEU A 29 8.13 5.99 5.38
CA LEU A 29 7.72 4.80 4.65
C LEU A 29 8.08 4.93 3.18
N LYS A 30 8.72 3.90 2.64
CA LYS A 30 8.86 3.72 1.20
C LYS A 30 7.46 3.61 0.60
N SER A 31 7.16 4.44 -0.38
CA SER A 31 5.80 4.56 -0.91
C SER A 31 5.83 4.72 -2.43
N TYR A 32 4.93 4.03 -3.13
CA TYR A 32 4.65 4.36 -4.52
C TYR A 32 3.69 5.55 -4.58
N VAL A 33 4.07 6.59 -5.31
CA VAL A 33 3.34 7.86 -5.38
C VAL A 33 3.05 8.19 -6.83
N THR A 34 1.80 8.54 -7.12
CA THR A 34 1.32 8.86 -8.47
C THR A 34 0.27 9.97 -8.43
N GLY A 35 0.13 10.71 -9.53
CA GLY A 35 -0.80 11.85 -9.64
C GLY A 35 -0.22 13.23 -9.35
N PRO A 36 -1.06 14.29 -9.40
CA PRO A 36 -0.63 15.67 -9.26
C PRO A 36 -0.09 15.98 -7.86
N GLN A 37 1.15 16.46 -7.78
CA GLN A 37 1.84 16.72 -6.50
C GLN A 37 1.27 17.92 -5.71
N ASP A 38 0.51 18.79 -6.39
CA ASP A 38 -0.15 19.98 -5.84
C ASP A 38 -1.63 19.73 -5.48
N SER A 39 -2.13 18.50 -5.69
CA SER A 39 -3.52 18.15 -5.38
C SER A 39 -3.85 18.35 -3.90
N LYS A 40 -5.04 18.89 -3.66
CA LYS A 40 -5.61 19.06 -2.30
C LYS A 40 -6.29 17.79 -1.78
N LEU A 41 -6.48 16.81 -2.65
CA LEU A 41 -7.13 15.54 -2.36
C LEU A 41 -6.10 14.42 -2.49
N ALA A 42 -5.93 13.63 -1.43
CA ALA A 42 -5.10 12.44 -1.49
C ALA A 42 -5.88 11.17 -1.20
N LEU A 43 -5.44 10.06 -1.79
CA LEU A 43 -5.92 8.72 -1.48
C LEU A 43 -4.73 7.86 -1.06
N ILE A 44 -4.81 7.28 0.14
CA ILE A 44 -3.88 6.25 0.59
C ILE A 44 -4.48 4.90 0.17
N ILE A 45 -3.74 4.09 -0.57
CA ILE A 45 -4.13 2.73 -0.93
C ILE A 45 -3.20 1.76 -0.22
N ILE A 46 -3.75 0.90 0.63
CA ILE A 46 -2.98 -0.11 1.35
C ILE A 46 -2.97 -1.41 0.58
N SER A 47 -1.78 -1.97 0.38
CA SER A 47 -1.60 -3.21 -0.33
C SER A 47 -2.21 -4.41 0.41
N ASP A 48 -2.40 -5.48 -0.34
CA ASP A 48 -2.54 -6.81 0.23
C ASP A 48 -1.17 -7.33 0.72
N VAL A 49 -1.14 -8.61 1.10
CA VAL A 49 0.05 -9.31 1.61
C VAL A 49 1.17 -9.45 0.56
N PHE A 50 0.89 -9.21 -0.72
CA PHE A 50 1.87 -9.28 -1.81
C PHE A 50 2.63 -7.96 -2.01
N GLY A 51 2.26 -6.91 -1.27
CA GLY A 51 3.00 -5.66 -1.21
C GLY A 51 2.64 -4.63 -2.27
N TYR A 52 3.24 -3.43 -2.13
CA TYR A 52 2.93 -2.27 -2.97
C TYR A 52 3.46 -2.40 -4.41
N GLU A 53 4.26 -3.43 -4.70
CA GLU A 53 4.82 -3.70 -6.03
C GLU A 53 3.86 -4.47 -6.94
N ALA A 54 2.74 -4.94 -6.40
CA ALA A 54 1.70 -5.64 -7.14
C ALA A 54 1.21 -4.81 -8.36
N PRO A 55 1.28 -5.34 -9.59
CA PRO A 55 0.99 -4.60 -10.82
C PRO A 55 -0.42 -4.02 -10.87
N ASN A 56 -1.40 -4.81 -10.44
CA ASN A 56 -2.80 -4.41 -10.46
C ASN A 56 -3.08 -3.30 -9.44
N LEU A 57 -2.39 -3.32 -8.30
CA LEU A 57 -2.49 -2.29 -7.28
C LEU A 57 -1.94 -0.96 -7.81
N ARG A 58 -0.75 -0.96 -8.43
CA ARG A 58 -0.17 0.26 -9.02
C ARG A 58 -0.98 0.80 -10.20
N LYS A 59 -1.50 -0.10 -11.07
CA LYS A 59 -2.42 0.29 -12.15
C LYS A 59 -3.72 0.91 -11.61
N LEU A 60 -4.23 0.40 -10.49
CA LEU A 60 -5.39 1.00 -9.83
C LEU A 60 -5.04 2.39 -9.28
N ALA A 61 -3.89 2.52 -8.60
CA ALA A 61 -3.42 3.80 -8.09
C ALA A 61 -3.29 4.84 -9.21
N ASP A 62 -2.71 4.46 -10.36
CA ASP A 62 -2.59 5.34 -11.52
C ASP A 62 -3.93 5.76 -12.11
N LYS A 63 -4.90 4.84 -12.16
CA LYS A 63 -6.27 5.17 -12.61
C LYS A 63 -6.96 6.17 -11.68
N VAL A 64 -6.79 6.02 -10.38
CA VAL A 64 -7.32 6.98 -9.40
C VAL A 64 -6.60 8.32 -9.54
N ALA A 65 -5.29 8.32 -9.70
CA ALA A 65 -4.51 9.54 -9.93
C ALA A 65 -4.93 10.29 -11.19
N ALA A 66 -5.29 9.58 -12.26
CA ALA A 66 -5.84 10.17 -13.47
C ALA A 66 -7.16 10.92 -13.24
N ALA A 67 -7.87 10.65 -12.14
CA ALA A 67 -9.06 11.40 -11.71
C ALA A 67 -8.73 12.66 -10.87
N GLY A 68 -7.45 13.01 -10.70
CA GLY A 68 -7.02 14.25 -10.04
C GLY A 68 -6.59 14.12 -8.57
N PHE A 69 -6.48 12.89 -8.05
CA PHE A 69 -6.02 12.63 -6.69
C PHE A 69 -4.50 12.44 -6.64
N LEU A 70 -3.87 12.91 -5.57
CA LEU A 70 -2.53 12.43 -5.19
C LEU A 70 -2.70 11.05 -4.56
N VAL A 71 -2.16 10.01 -5.17
CA VAL A 71 -2.31 8.63 -4.66
C VAL A 71 -1.00 8.15 -4.07
N VAL A 72 -1.07 7.58 -2.88
CA VAL A 72 0.08 7.02 -2.17
C VAL A 72 -0.20 5.57 -1.78
N VAL A 73 0.73 4.67 -2.10
CA VAL A 73 0.70 3.26 -1.72
C VAL A 73 1.90 2.99 -0.82
N PRO A 74 1.75 3.05 0.52
CA PRO A 74 2.86 2.86 1.45
C PRO A 74 3.23 1.38 1.63
N ASP A 75 4.51 1.14 1.88
CA ASP A 75 5.04 -0.16 2.27
C ASP A 75 4.89 -0.37 3.79
N LEU A 76 3.69 -0.75 4.23
CA LEU A 76 3.42 -1.04 5.64
C LEU A 76 3.91 -2.43 6.10
N LEU A 77 4.38 -3.25 5.16
CA LEU A 77 4.95 -4.57 5.42
C LEU A 77 6.48 -4.55 5.44
N TYR A 78 7.10 -3.40 5.19
CA TYR A 78 8.55 -3.20 5.27
C TYR A 78 9.36 -4.14 4.35
N GLY A 79 8.81 -4.47 3.19
CA GLY A 79 9.40 -5.43 2.26
C GLY A 79 9.22 -6.90 2.66
N ASP A 80 8.66 -7.19 3.84
CA ASP A 80 8.38 -8.56 4.31
C ASP A 80 7.02 -9.03 3.77
N TYR A 81 6.94 -9.16 2.44
CA TYR A 81 5.74 -9.63 1.74
C TYR A 81 5.60 -11.15 1.84
N LEU A 82 4.41 -11.65 1.48
CA LEU A 82 4.17 -13.07 1.37
C LEU A 82 5.10 -13.70 0.32
N ASP A 83 6.02 -14.54 0.77
CA ASP A 83 6.87 -15.35 -0.10
C ASP A 83 6.17 -16.68 -0.43
N LEU A 84 5.67 -16.76 -1.65
CA LEU A 84 4.91 -17.92 -2.14
C LEU A 84 5.80 -19.06 -2.63
N ASP A 85 7.05 -18.76 -2.98
CA ASP A 85 8.01 -19.75 -3.45
C ASP A 85 8.66 -20.49 -2.27
N ASN A 86 8.43 -20.02 -1.04
CA ASN A 86 8.90 -20.62 0.19
C ASN A 86 7.84 -21.54 0.82
N PRO A 87 7.94 -22.88 0.68
CA PRO A 87 6.99 -23.82 1.27
C PRO A 87 7.06 -23.89 2.80
N GLN A 88 8.07 -23.28 3.43
CA GLN A 88 8.20 -23.16 4.89
C GLN A 88 7.67 -21.81 5.41
N PHE A 89 7.08 -20.96 4.56
CA PHE A 89 6.54 -19.69 4.99
C PHE A 89 5.45 -19.87 6.06
N ASP A 90 5.74 -19.41 7.28
CA ASP A 90 4.82 -19.48 8.40
C ASP A 90 3.84 -18.30 8.37
N ARG A 91 2.69 -18.53 7.72
CA ARG A 91 1.61 -17.55 7.61
C ARG A 91 1.07 -17.08 8.96
N ALA A 92 1.09 -17.95 9.98
CA ALA A 92 0.57 -17.60 11.30
C ALA A 92 1.53 -16.64 12.02
N SER A 93 2.82 -16.95 12.00
CA SER A 93 3.85 -16.05 12.56
C SER A 93 3.93 -14.73 11.80
N TRP A 94 3.85 -14.77 10.46
CA TRP A 94 3.80 -13.54 9.64
C TRP A 94 2.59 -12.67 9.98
N SER A 95 1.39 -13.27 10.06
CA SER A 95 0.17 -12.51 10.41
C SER A 95 0.24 -11.90 11.81
N LYS A 96 0.95 -12.55 12.75
CA LYS A 96 1.15 -12.02 14.10
C LYS A 96 2.19 -10.88 14.12
N ALA A 97 3.24 -10.97 13.31
CA ALA A 97 4.26 -9.94 13.18
C ALA A 97 3.71 -8.68 12.47
N HIS A 98 2.84 -8.88 11.49
CA HIS A 98 2.19 -7.83 10.69
C HIS A 98 0.76 -7.59 11.13
N GLY A 99 0.58 -7.37 12.44
CA GLY A 99 -0.69 -6.93 12.99
C GLY A 99 -1.09 -5.55 12.44
N THR A 100 -2.38 -5.37 12.18
CA THR A 100 -2.94 -4.16 11.54
C THR A 100 -2.74 -2.88 12.37
N ASP A 101 -2.68 -3.01 13.69
CA ASP A 101 -2.53 -1.86 14.60
C ASP A 101 -1.25 -1.07 14.32
N LYS A 102 -0.16 -1.78 13.98
CA LYS A 102 1.11 -1.14 13.65
C LYS A 102 1.03 -0.34 12.35
N GLY A 103 0.38 -0.91 11.32
CA GLY A 103 0.14 -0.21 10.05
C GLY A 103 -0.63 1.10 10.25
N CYS A 104 -1.58 1.12 11.18
CA CYS A 104 -2.30 2.32 11.61
C CYS A 104 -1.38 3.41 12.18
N GLU A 105 -0.50 3.03 13.11
CA GLU A 105 0.45 3.95 13.75
C GLU A 105 1.44 4.51 12.72
N ASP A 106 1.96 3.64 11.85
CA ASP A 106 2.93 4.00 10.81
C ASP A 106 2.33 4.92 9.73
N THR A 107 1.01 4.85 9.54
CA THR A 107 0.30 5.73 8.60
C THR A 107 0.12 7.15 9.15
N LYS A 108 0.23 7.38 10.47
CA LYS A 108 0.09 8.73 11.07
C LYS A 108 1.17 9.72 10.58
N PRO A 109 2.48 9.40 10.60
CA PRO A 109 3.51 10.23 9.98
C PRO A 109 3.27 10.50 8.50
N LEU A 110 2.75 9.52 7.75
CA LEU A 110 2.41 9.69 6.33
C LEU A 110 1.29 10.72 6.15
N ILE A 111 0.21 10.61 6.91
CA ILE A 111 -0.90 11.58 6.91
C ILE A 111 -0.38 12.98 7.26
N ALA A 112 0.50 13.10 8.26
CA ALA A 112 1.11 14.38 8.63
C ALA A 112 1.95 14.96 7.49
N ALA A 113 2.75 14.13 6.80
CA ALA A 113 3.55 14.54 5.65
C ALA A 113 2.67 15.04 4.49
N LEU A 114 1.55 14.36 4.21
CA LEU A 114 0.59 14.78 3.19
C LEU A 114 -0.06 16.13 3.53
N LYS A 115 -0.50 16.31 4.78
CA LYS A 115 -1.06 17.59 5.25
C LYS A 115 -0.05 18.73 5.16
N SER A 116 1.21 18.50 5.51
CA SER A 116 2.28 19.50 5.38
C SER A 116 2.58 19.89 3.93
N LYS A 117 2.29 19.01 2.96
CA LYS A 117 2.34 19.31 1.52
C LYS A 117 1.11 20.07 1.02
N GLY A 118 0.17 20.37 1.89
CA GLY A 118 -1.02 21.16 1.58
C GLY A 118 -2.22 20.34 1.12
N VAL A 119 -2.23 19.02 1.35
CA VAL A 119 -3.43 18.18 1.19
C VAL A 119 -4.43 18.51 2.29
N THR A 120 -5.70 18.74 1.92
CA THR A 120 -6.77 19.14 2.85
C THR A 120 -7.76 18.02 3.13
N ALA A 121 -7.92 17.06 2.22
CA ALA A 121 -8.75 15.88 2.41
C ALA A 121 -7.98 14.61 2.01
N ILE A 122 -8.07 13.59 2.86
CA ILE A 122 -7.39 12.30 2.68
C ILE A 122 -8.44 11.20 2.81
N GLY A 123 -8.55 10.35 1.80
CA GLY A 123 -9.26 9.08 1.88
C GLY A 123 -8.29 7.91 2.03
N ALA A 124 -8.82 6.76 2.42
CA ALA A 124 -8.08 5.50 2.46
C ALA A 124 -8.89 4.38 1.81
N ALA A 125 -8.19 3.44 1.15
CA ALA A 125 -8.74 2.21 0.63
C ALA A 125 -7.74 1.08 0.88
N GLY A 126 -8.23 -0.11 1.22
CA GLY A 126 -7.38 -1.25 1.54
C GLY A 126 -7.84 -2.53 0.86
N PHE A 127 -6.87 -3.37 0.47
CA PHE A 127 -7.13 -4.66 -0.16
C PHE A 127 -6.65 -5.80 0.72
N CYS A 128 -7.54 -6.77 0.94
CA CYS A 128 -7.31 -7.90 1.81
C CYS A 128 -6.73 -7.55 3.21
N TRP A 129 -5.43 -7.74 3.45
CA TRP A 129 -4.75 -7.35 4.69
C TRP A 129 -4.96 -5.86 4.96
N GLY A 130 -4.79 -5.01 3.94
CA GLY A 130 -5.07 -3.59 4.02
C GLY A 130 -6.53 -3.26 4.33
N GLY A 131 -7.48 -4.08 3.87
CA GLY A 131 -8.91 -3.87 4.12
C GLY A 131 -9.37 -4.35 5.51
N GLY A 132 -8.63 -5.27 6.12
CA GLY A 132 -8.93 -5.87 7.43
C GLY A 132 -8.54 -5.01 8.63
N GLY A 133 -7.94 -3.83 8.40
CA GLY A 133 -7.48 -2.93 9.45
C GLY A 133 -6.19 -2.17 9.12
N GLY A 134 -5.72 -2.15 7.86
CA GLY A 134 -4.51 -1.43 7.46
C GLY A 134 -4.59 0.10 7.57
N CYS A 135 -5.76 0.64 7.92
CA CYS A 135 -6.10 2.05 8.16
C CYS A 135 -6.10 2.89 6.88
#